data_AF-E6XDR8-F1
#
_entry.id   AF-E6XDR8-F1
#
_cell.length_a   1.000
_cell.length_b   1.000
_cell.length_c   1.000
_cell.angle_alpha   90.00
_cell.angle_beta   90.00
_cell.angle_gamma   90.00
#
_symmetry.space_group_name_H-M   'P 1'
#
loop_
_entity.id
_entity.type
_entity.pdbx_description
1 polymer ?
#
loop_
_entity_poly.entity_id
_entity_poly.type
_entity_poly.pdbx_seq_one_letter_code
_entity_poly.pdbx_strand_id
1 'polypeptide(L)'
;MPMTIPLKFIITTLLFISFTLPVAAQEIDPSWVEIEATITEIHKSIGRRGRTNAFADVTFTTKKEEAIQTRVEILAIPIYGSVKSAGDIITIYYNPETPQIAASQNVSFFNTYGLYILIAIGVVISAMRIIKLKKSYTEK
;
A
#
# COMPACT_ATOMS: atom_id res chain seq x y z
N MET A 1 -7.62 -45.49 -5.75
CA MET A 1 -8.98 -44.92 -5.66
C MET A 1 -8.90 -43.50 -6.23
N PRO A 2 -9.50 -43.21 -7.40
CA PRO A 2 -9.34 -41.90 -8.03
C PRO A 2 -10.19 -40.86 -7.28
N MET A 3 -9.53 -39.86 -6.71
CA MET A 3 -10.17 -38.74 -6.03
C MET A 3 -10.82 -37.82 -7.08
N THR A 4 -12.15 -37.90 -7.21
CA THR A 4 -12.92 -37.02 -8.10
C THR A 4 -13.10 -35.67 -7.43
N ILE A 5 -12.36 -34.66 -7.90
CA ILE A 5 -12.54 -33.28 -7.44
C ILE A 5 -13.91 -32.80 -7.98
N PRO A 6 -14.83 -32.36 -7.12
CA PRO A 6 -16.15 -31.91 -7.57
C PRO A 6 -16.01 -30.68 -8.48
N LEU A 7 -16.69 -30.69 -9.63
CA LEU A 7 -16.65 -29.65 -10.66
C LEU A 7 -16.84 -28.23 -10.09
N LYS A 8 -17.65 -28.11 -9.02
CA LYS A 8 -17.86 -26.85 -8.30
C LYS A 8 -16.55 -26.26 -7.76
N PHE A 9 -15.66 -27.08 -7.18
CA PHE A 9 -14.37 -26.61 -6.67
C PHE A 9 -13.44 -26.14 -7.78
N ILE A 10 -13.46 -26.80 -8.95
CA ILE A 10 -12.67 -26.37 -10.12
C ILE A 10 -13.16 -24.99 -10.57
N ILE A 11 -14.48 -24.81 -10.71
CA ILE A 11 -15.08 -23.53 -11.10
C ILE A 11 -14.75 -22.43 -10.09
N THR A 12 -14.88 -22.67 -8.78
CA THR A 12 -14.56 -21.65 -7.75
C THR A 12 -13.09 -21.26 -7.77
N THR A 13 -12.18 -22.21 -8.02
CA THR A 13 -10.73 -21.94 -8.07
C THR A 13 -10.37 -21.17 -9.34
N LEU A 14 -10.99 -21.51 -10.47
CA LEU A 14 -10.79 -20.82 -11.76
C LEU A 14 -11.31 -19.38 -11.73
N LEU A 15 -12.43 -19.15 -11.02
CA LEU A 15 -13.03 -17.82 -10.81
C LEU A 15 -12.16 -16.95 -9.88
N PHE A 16 -11.47 -17.57 -8.92
CA PHE A 16 -10.53 -16.87 -8.04
C PHE A 16 -9.24 -16.46 -8.78
N ILE A 17 -8.72 -17.32 -9.67
CA ILE A 17 -7.53 -17.04 -10.50
C ILE A 17 -7.80 -15.96 -11.55
N SER A 18 -9.04 -15.87 -12.06
CA SER A 18 -9.42 -14.79 -12.99
C SER A 18 -9.60 -13.43 -12.31
N PHE A 19 -9.81 -13.41 -10.99
CA PHE A 19 -9.84 -12.17 -10.19
C PHE A 19 -8.43 -11.63 -9.88
N THR A 20 -7.37 -12.40 -10.11
CA THR A 20 -5.97 -11.99 -9.87
C THR A 20 -5.27 -11.42 -11.11
N LEU A 21 -6.02 -11.05 -12.16
CA LEU A 21 -5.47 -10.32 -13.31
C LEU A 21 -4.74 -9.05 -12.84
N PRO A 22 -3.69 -8.63 -13.56
CA PRO A 22 -2.67 -7.74 -13.02
C PRO A 22 -3.31 -6.41 -12.61
N VAL A 23 -3.29 -6.16 -11.31
CA VAL A 23 -3.40 -4.81 -10.76
C VAL A 23 -2.28 -4.03 -11.40
N ALA A 24 -2.62 -3.14 -12.34
CA ALA A 24 -1.66 -2.17 -12.85
C ALA A 24 -1.17 -1.36 -11.64
N ALA A 25 0.03 -1.69 -11.16
CA ALA A 25 0.76 -0.83 -10.26
C ALA A 25 0.87 0.52 -10.98
N GLN A 26 0.52 1.61 -10.30
CA GLN A 26 0.65 2.95 -10.87
C GLN A 26 2.13 3.14 -11.24
N GLU A 27 2.45 3.09 -12.53
CA GLU A 27 3.78 3.41 -13.02
C GLU A 27 4.02 4.90 -12.73
N ILE A 28 5.05 5.17 -11.93
CA ILE A 28 5.54 6.52 -11.71
C ILE A 28 6.12 6.98 -13.05
N ASP A 29 5.72 8.16 -13.51
CA ASP A 29 6.21 8.75 -14.75
C ASP A 29 7.76 8.78 -14.74
N PRO A 30 8.44 8.19 -15.74
CA PRO A 30 9.90 8.07 -15.76
C PRO A 30 10.64 9.42 -15.76
N SER A 31 9.93 10.54 -15.97
CA SER A 31 10.50 11.88 -15.89
C SER A 31 10.79 12.37 -14.47
N TRP A 32 10.25 11.71 -13.43
CA TRP A 32 10.39 12.16 -12.05
C TRP A 32 11.68 11.63 -11.43
N VAL A 33 12.34 12.46 -10.62
CA VAL A 33 13.61 12.13 -9.98
C VAL A 33 13.37 11.78 -8.51
N GLU A 34 13.87 10.62 -8.10
CA GLU A 34 13.84 10.15 -6.71
C GLU A 34 14.90 10.86 -5.85
N ILE A 35 14.51 11.31 -4.66
CA ILE A 35 15.42 11.92 -3.69
C ILE A 35 14.94 11.74 -2.24
N GLU A 36 15.89 11.76 -1.31
CA GLU A 36 15.61 11.81 0.12
C GLU A 36 15.29 13.24 0.58
N ALA A 37 14.19 13.38 1.32
CA ALA A 37 13.75 14.63 1.90
C ALA A 37 13.52 14.49 3.40
N THR A 38 13.83 15.54 4.16
CA THR A 38 13.61 15.58 5.61
C THR A 38 12.26 16.22 5.91
N ILE A 39 11.45 15.59 6.74
CA ILE A 39 10.18 16.16 7.21
C ILE A 39 10.47 17.27 8.21
N THR A 40 9.98 18.47 7.93
CA THR A 40 10.05 19.62 8.85
C THR A 40 8.82 19.72 9.72
N GLU A 41 7.63 19.53 9.13
CA GLU A 41 6.35 19.63 9.84
C GLU A 41 5.32 18.63 9.29
N ILE A 42 4.35 18.22 10.13
CA ILE A 42 3.28 17.31 9.73
C ILE A 42 1.91 17.93 10.02
N HIS A 43 1.12 18.04 8.96
CA HIS A 43 -0.25 18.53 8.96
C HIS A 43 -1.21 17.35 8.83
N LYS A 44 -2.07 17.15 9.83
CA LYS A 44 -3.09 16.10 9.81
C LYS A 44 -4.44 16.71 9.47
N SER A 45 -5.15 16.12 8.51
CA SER A 45 -6.52 16.52 8.16
C SER A 45 -7.45 15.31 8.28
N ILE A 46 -8.49 15.44 9.10
CA ILE A 46 -9.56 14.45 9.21
C ILE A 46 -10.78 15.01 8.48
N GLY A 47 -11.08 14.42 7.32
CA GLY A 47 -12.24 14.75 6.51
C GLY A 47 -13.54 14.18 7.08
N ARG A 48 -14.68 14.67 6.57
CA ARG A 48 -16.00 14.09 6.86
C ARG A 48 -16.03 12.62 6.41
N ARG A 49 -16.63 11.74 7.23
CA ARG A 49 -16.67 10.27 7.08
C ARG A 49 -15.36 9.52 7.40
N GLY A 50 -14.47 10.08 8.23
CA GLY A 50 -13.32 9.35 8.77
C GLY A 50 -12.13 9.20 7.81
N ARG A 51 -12.15 9.91 6.67
CA ARG A 51 -11.00 9.98 5.76
C ARG A 51 -9.88 10.74 6.45
N THR A 52 -8.75 10.08 6.69
CA THR A 52 -7.58 10.69 7.35
C THR A 52 -6.52 10.90 6.30
N ASN A 53 -6.19 12.17 6.01
CA ASN A 53 -5.08 12.53 5.14
C ASN A 53 -3.98 13.15 6.02
N ALA A 54 -2.72 12.89 5.69
CA ALA A 54 -1.59 13.55 6.32
C ALA A 54 -0.71 14.17 5.24
N PHE A 55 -0.27 15.39 5.48
CA PHE A 55 0.68 16.11 4.64
C PHE A 55 1.92 16.39 5.48
N ALA A 56 3.09 16.26 4.87
CA ALA A 56 4.35 16.70 5.45
C ALA A 56 4.90 17.86 4.65
N ASP A 57 5.36 18.88 5.34
CA ASP A 57 6.29 19.84 4.77
C ASP A 57 7.67 19.19 4.80
N VAL A 58 8.34 19.18 3.66
CA VAL A 58 9.61 18.49 3.46
C VAL A 58 10.63 19.42 2.83
N THR A 59 11.88 19.25 3.23
CA THR A 59 13.02 19.97 2.66
C THR A 59 14.00 18.99 2.01
N PHE A 60 14.44 19.30 0.80
CA PHE A 60 15.42 18.51 0.06
C PHE A 60 16.30 19.42 -0.81
N THR A 61 17.47 18.92 -1.19
CA THR A 61 18.43 19.64 -2.03
C THR A 61 18.39 19.06 -3.42
N THR A 62 18.03 19.87 -4.42
CA THR A 62 17.99 19.40 -5.81
C THR A 62 19.40 19.11 -6.35
N LYS A 63 19.49 18.44 -7.51
CA LYS A 63 20.77 18.27 -8.24
C LYS A 63 21.46 19.60 -8.62
N LYS A 64 20.75 20.73 -8.54
CA LYS A 64 21.30 22.07 -8.78
C LYS A 64 21.81 22.74 -7.49
N GLU A 65 21.90 21.99 -6.40
CA GLU A 65 22.31 22.46 -5.06
C GLU A 65 21.35 23.50 -4.43
N GLU A 66 20.14 23.61 -4.98
CA GLU A 66 19.10 24.47 -4.41
C GLU A 66 18.30 23.71 -3.35
N ALA A 67 18.19 24.30 -2.15
CA ALA A 67 17.34 23.80 -1.08
C ALA A 67 15.88 24.23 -1.34
N ILE A 68 14.98 23.27 -1.42
CA ILE A 68 13.57 23.50 -1.71
C ILE A 68 12.71 22.94 -0.59
N GLN A 69 11.71 23.70 -0.19
CA GLN A 69 10.66 23.27 0.72
C GLN A 69 9.36 23.09 -0.05
N THR A 70 8.73 21.92 0.10
CA THR A 70 7.43 21.64 -0.52
C THR A 70 6.56 20.79 0.41
N ARG A 71 5.28 20.68 0.07
CA ARG A 71 4.30 19.89 0.81
C ARG A 71 3.97 18.62 0.04
N VAL A 72 4.13 17.47 0.68
CA VAL A 72 3.82 16.17 0.09
C VAL A 72 2.78 15.43 0.94
N GLU A 73 1.90 14.68 0.30
CA GLU A 73 1.00 13.77 0.99
C GLU A 73 1.80 12.56 1.49
N ILE A 74 1.59 12.15 2.75
CA ILE A 74 2.25 11.02 3.38
C ILE A 74 1.23 10.00 3.85
N LEU A 75 1.67 8.75 4.02
CA LEU A 75 0.81 7.67 4.48
C LEU A 75 0.18 8.01 5.83
N ALA A 76 -1.15 8.03 5.84
CA ALA A 76 -1.96 8.19 7.04
C ALA A 76 -2.77 6.91 7.31
N ILE A 77 -2.73 6.45 8.54
CA ILE A 77 -3.60 5.38 9.03
C ILE A 77 -4.85 6.04 9.63
N PRO A 78 -6.07 5.58 9.30
CA PRO A 78 -7.27 6.02 9.98
C PRO A 78 -7.12 5.94 11.51
N ILE A 79 -7.62 6.94 12.25
CA ILE A 79 -7.55 7.05 13.72
C ILE A 79 -6.15 7.44 14.26
N TYR A 80 -5.05 6.89 13.73
CA TYR A 80 -3.69 7.16 14.21
C TYR A 80 -2.99 8.34 13.49
N GLY A 81 -3.44 8.70 12.29
CA GLY A 81 -2.83 9.77 11.49
C GLY A 81 -1.54 9.32 10.79
N SER A 82 -0.57 10.23 10.65
CA SER A 82 0.73 9.95 10.04
C SER A 82 1.52 8.87 10.81
N VAL A 83 2.15 7.95 10.07
CA VAL A 83 3.12 6.97 10.60
C VAL A 83 4.51 7.59 10.82
N LYS A 84 4.79 8.72 10.15
CA LYS A 84 6.06 9.45 10.21
C LYS A 84 5.99 10.63 11.16
N SER A 85 7.16 11.11 11.58
CA SER A 85 7.36 12.26 12.49
C SER A 85 8.26 13.34 11.88
N ALA A 86 8.25 14.54 12.45
CA ALA A 86 9.21 15.59 12.10
C ALA A 86 10.64 15.13 12.41
N GLY A 87 11.57 15.41 11.50
CA GLY A 87 12.94 14.91 11.52
C GLY A 87 13.14 13.57 10.81
N ASP A 88 12.08 12.84 10.44
CA ASP A 88 12.22 11.62 9.66
C ASP A 88 12.63 11.93 8.21
N ILE A 89 13.44 11.05 7.64
CA ILE A 89 13.78 11.06 6.21
C ILE A 89 12.76 10.21 5.46
N ILE A 90 12.25 10.75 4.35
CA ILE A 90 11.35 10.04 3.44
C ILE A 90 11.83 10.19 1.99
N THR A 91 11.55 9.16 1.19
CA THR A 91 11.78 9.20 -0.25
C THR A 91 10.62 9.93 -0.93
N ILE A 92 10.96 10.94 -1.72
CA ILE A 92 10.03 11.68 -2.56
C ILE A 92 10.49 11.64 -4.01
N TYR A 93 9.54 11.87 -4.91
CA TYR A 93 9.81 12.09 -6.32
C TYR A 93 9.49 13.53 -6.64
N TYR A 94 10.39 14.22 -7.32
CA TYR A 94 10.17 15.60 -7.75
C TYR A 94 10.33 15.73 -9.27
N ASN A 95 9.61 16.68 -9.87
CA ASN A 95 9.79 17.02 -11.27
C ASN A 95 11.01 17.96 -11.43
N PRO A 96 12.06 17.60 -12.18
CA PRO A 96 13.24 18.46 -12.35
C PRO A 96 12.96 19.77 -13.11
N GLU A 97 11.90 19.83 -13.92
CA GLU A 97 11.44 21.05 -14.60
C GLU A 97 10.71 21.99 -13.66
N THR A 98 9.97 21.44 -12.69
CA THR A 98 9.21 22.18 -11.67
C THR A 98 9.40 21.59 -10.28
N PRO A 99 10.55 21.84 -9.62
CA PRO A 99 10.93 21.16 -8.38
C PRO A 99 10.02 21.42 -7.17
N GLN A 100 9.13 22.41 -7.26
CA GLN A 100 8.10 22.66 -6.25
C GLN A 100 7.04 21.56 -6.22
N ILE A 101 6.86 20.84 -7.34
CA ILE A 101 5.94 19.70 -7.44
C ILE A 101 6.70 18.45 -7.00
N ALA A 102 6.32 17.92 -5.86
CA ALA A 102 6.83 16.66 -5.35
C ALA A 102 5.67 15.75 -4.89
N ALA A 103 5.89 14.44 -5.00
CA ALA A 103 4.97 13.41 -4.54
C ALA A 103 5.74 12.40 -3.69
N SER A 104 5.10 11.88 -2.64
CA SER A 104 5.67 10.74 -1.93
C SER A 104 5.34 9.45 -2.68
N GLN A 105 6.23 8.46 -2.60
CA GLN A 105 6.01 7.12 -3.17
C GLN A 105 4.78 6.41 -2.59
N ASN A 106 4.32 6.84 -1.41
CA ASN A 106 3.47 6.04 -0.52
C ASN A 106 2.07 6.62 -0.35
N VAL A 107 1.43 7.05 -1.44
CA VAL A 107 0.07 7.62 -1.35
C VAL A 107 -0.98 6.55 -1.04
N SER A 108 -0.69 5.24 -1.20
CA SER A 108 -1.62 4.23 -0.69
C SER A 108 -0.99 2.85 -0.50
N PHE A 109 -0.42 2.62 0.69
CA PHE A 109 -0.03 1.29 1.16
C PHE A 109 -1.18 0.27 0.99
N PHE A 110 -2.42 0.69 1.22
CA PHE A 110 -3.60 -0.17 1.03
C PHE A 110 -3.94 -0.43 -0.44
N ASN A 111 -3.66 0.48 -1.37
CA ASN A 111 -3.86 0.21 -2.80
C ASN A 111 -2.78 -0.76 -3.31
N THR A 112 -1.54 -0.57 -2.88
CA THR A 112 -0.41 -1.41 -3.31
C THR A 112 -0.44 -2.80 -2.65
N TYR A 113 -0.75 -2.87 -1.35
CA TYR A 113 -0.62 -4.10 -0.56
C TYR A 113 -1.93 -4.70 -0.07
N GLY A 114 -3.06 -3.99 -0.16
CA GLY A 114 -4.34 -4.45 0.39
C GLY A 114 -4.80 -5.78 -0.19
N LEU A 115 -4.62 -5.99 -1.51
CA LEU A 115 -4.97 -7.25 -2.15
C LEU A 115 -4.10 -8.42 -1.63
N TYR A 116 -2.79 -8.23 -1.52
CA TYR A 116 -1.88 -9.25 -0.99
C TYR A 116 -2.23 -9.63 0.46
N ILE A 117 -2.59 -8.63 1.29
CA ILE A 117 -3.04 -8.86 2.67
C ILE A 117 -4.34 -9.67 2.69
N LEU A 118 -5.33 -9.33 1.85
CA LEU A 118 -6.59 -10.07 1.76
C LEU A 118 -6.40 -11.52 1.32
N ILE A 119 -5.53 -11.76 0.33
CA ILE A 119 -5.17 -13.10 -0.12
C ILE A 119 -4.54 -13.88 1.04
N ALA A 120 -3.57 -13.29 1.76
CA ALA A 120 -2.92 -13.94 2.88
C ALA A 120 -3.92 -14.33 3.98
N ILE A 121 -4.83 -13.42 4.35
CA ILE A 121 -5.91 -13.69 5.33
C ILE A 121 -6.80 -14.83 4.84
N GLY A 122 -7.20 -14.82 3.57
CA GLY A 122 -8.03 -15.88 2.97
C GLY A 122 -7.37 -17.26 3.04
N VAL A 123 -6.06 -17.33 2.76
CA VAL A 123 -5.28 -18.58 2.84
C VAL A 123 -5.21 -19.07 4.29
N VAL A 124 -4.93 -18.20 5.26
CA VAL A 124 -4.85 -18.58 6.68
C VAL A 124 -6.20 -19.12 7.18
N ILE A 125 -7.30 -18.41 6.90
CA ILE A 125 -8.65 -18.86 7.30
C ILE A 125 -9.01 -20.20 6.66
N SER A 126 -8.70 -20.37 5.37
CA SER A 126 -8.94 -21.63 4.65
C SER A 126 -8.14 -22.79 5.27
N ALA A 127 -6.85 -22.60 5.53
CA ALA A 127 -5.99 -23.60 6.15
C ALA A 127 -6.49 -24.01 7.54
N MET A 128 -6.87 -23.05 8.39
CA MET A 128 -7.44 -23.33 9.71
C MET A 128 -8.71 -24.18 9.62
N ARG A 129 -9.58 -23.91 8.64
CA ARG A 129 -10.82 -24.67 8.44
C ARG A 129 -10.53 -26.12 8.01
N ILE A 130 -9.56 -26.32 7.13
CA ILE A 130 -9.14 -27.67 6.69
C ILE A 130 -8.56 -28.48 7.85
N ILE A 131 -7.70 -27.87 8.67
CA ILE A 131 -7.12 -28.54 9.85
C ILE A 131 -8.22 -28.97 10.83
N LYS A 132 -9.21 -28.09 11.10
CA LYS A 132 -10.36 -28.42 11.96
C LYS A 132 -11.19 -29.59 11.41
N LEU A 133 -11.46 -29.61 10.10
CA LEU A 133 -12.23 -30.69 9.47
C LEU A 133 -11.49 -32.04 9.53
N LYS A 134 -10.17 -32.04 9.31
CA LYS A 134 -9.36 -33.27 9.38
C LYS A 134 -9.33 -33.85 10.79
N LYS A 135 -9.26 -32.99 11.82
CA LYS A 135 -9.34 -33.43 13.22
C LYS A 135 -10.69 -34.06 13.54
N SER A 136 -11.80 -33.45 13.11
CA SER A 136 -13.15 -33.99 13.32
C SER A 136 -13.42 -35.30 12.59
N TYR A 137 -12.72 -35.58 11.48
CA TYR A 137 -12.83 -36.86 10.75
C TYR A 137 -11.99 -37.98 11.39
N THR A 138 -10.96 -37.63 12.18
CA THR A 138 -10.10 -38.61 12.86
C THR A 138 -10.66 -39.04 14.23
N GLU A 139 -11.55 -38.23 14.82
CA GLU A 139 -12.27 -38.54 16.07
C GLU A 139 -13.61 -39.29 15.85
N LYS A 140 -13.99 -39.58 14.60
CA LYS A 140 -15.13 -40.45 14.24
C LYS A 140 -14.64 -41.75 13.64
#